data_AF-A0A3P1XZ88-F1
#
_entry.id   AF-A0A3P1XZ88-F1
#
_cell.length_a   1.000
_cell.length_b   1.000
_cell.length_c   1.000
_cell.angle_alpha   90.00
_cell.angle_beta   90.00
_cell.angle_gamma   90.00
#
_symmetry.space_group_name_H-M   'P 1'
#
loop_
_entity.id
_entity.type
_entity.pdbx_description
1 polymer ?
#
loop_
_entity_poly.entity_id
_entity_poly.type
_entity_poly.pdbx_seq_one_letter_code
_entity_poly.pdbx_strand_id
1 'polypeptide(L)'
;NGEKKEGDVLISIDTGSGSISAGQIVTFAGDPNQYVVAAATSNLITLAAPGLRQDLADDTAITVVGSFTANMAFDRNAFLLASRTPAMPEGGDNADDVMNVTDPISGITFQIALYRQYRQVRYEVGLAWGVSSVKPAHGCLILG
;
A
#
# COMPACT_ATOMS: atom_id res chain seq x y z
N ASN A 1 22.85 -5.59 -15.87
CA ASN A 1 21.39 -5.55 -15.76
C ASN A 1 20.92 -5.51 -17.19
N GLY A 2 20.60 -6.65 -17.81
CA GLY A 2 20.37 -6.70 -19.27
C GLY A 2 19.44 -5.59 -19.79
N GLU A 3 19.62 -5.20 -21.05
CA GLU A 3 18.88 -4.11 -21.71
C GLU A 3 17.36 -4.20 -21.44
N LYS A 4 16.73 -3.06 -21.16
CA LYS A 4 15.28 -2.95 -20.83
C LYS A 4 14.58 -1.98 -21.77
N LYS A 5 13.29 -2.22 -21.98
CA LYS A 5 12.45 -1.40 -22.87
C LYS A 5 11.42 -0.60 -22.12
N GLU A 6 10.95 0.49 -22.73
CA GLU A 6 9.82 1.26 -22.20
C GLU A 6 8.64 0.33 -21.85
N GLY A 7 8.02 0.57 -20.69
CA GLY A 7 6.92 -0.24 -20.15
C GLY A 7 7.36 -1.45 -19.34
N ASP A 8 8.65 -1.83 -19.34
CA ASP A 8 9.13 -2.88 -18.46
C ASP A 8 8.95 -2.48 -16.99
N VAL A 9 8.45 -3.43 -16.19
CA VAL A 9 8.27 -3.26 -14.74
C VAL A 9 9.26 -4.09 -13.94
N LEU A 10 9.89 -5.11 -14.53
CA LEU A 10 10.82 -6.02 -13.86
C LEU A 10 12.27 -5.65 -14.21
N ILE A 11 12.96 -5.03 -13.25
CA ILE A 11 14.34 -4.60 -13.41
C ILE A 11 15.20 -5.47 -12.50
N SER A 12 16.07 -6.27 -13.12
CA SER A 12 17.05 -7.06 -12.39
C SER A 12 17.97 -6.14 -11.59
N ILE A 13 18.72 -6.70 -10.63
CA ILE A 13 19.80 -6.00 -9.94
C ILE A 13 21.02 -6.92 -10.02
N ASP A 14 22.00 -6.54 -10.84
CA ASP A 14 23.19 -7.36 -11.03
C ASP A 14 24.23 -7.15 -9.92
N THR A 15 24.44 -5.90 -9.50
CA THR A 15 25.41 -5.53 -8.45
C THR A 15 24.90 -4.38 -7.59
N GLY A 16 25.34 -4.31 -6.33
CA GLY A 16 24.99 -3.24 -5.39
C GLY A 16 24.96 -3.72 -3.93
N SER A 17 25.27 -2.81 -3.00
CA SER A 17 25.19 -3.06 -1.54
C SER A 17 24.02 -2.35 -0.86
N GLY A 18 23.31 -1.49 -1.60
CA GLY A 18 22.15 -0.77 -1.10
C GLY A 18 20.91 -1.66 -1.12
N SER A 19 20.18 -1.70 0.00
CA SER A 19 18.87 -2.35 0.05
C SER A 19 17.83 -1.45 -0.61
N ILE A 20 17.24 -1.93 -1.71
CA ILE A 20 16.05 -1.33 -2.32
C ILE A 20 14.82 -2.00 -1.71
N SER A 21 13.83 -1.21 -1.30
CA SER A 21 12.61 -1.70 -0.67
C SER A 21 11.36 -1.08 -1.31
N ALA A 22 10.22 -1.74 -1.15
CA ALA A 22 8.93 -1.23 -1.62
C ALA A 22 8.63 0.15 -1.01
N GLY A 23 8.08 1.06 -1.83
CA GLY A 23 7.77 2.44 -1.45
C GLY A 23 8.92 3.43 -1.65
N GLN A 24 10.14 2.95 -1.92
CA GLN A 24 11.25 3.83 -2.30
C GLN A 24 11.11 4.31 -3.74
N ILE A 25 11.80 5.42 -4.04
CA ILE A 25 11.88 5.97 -5.38
C ILE A 25 13.29 5.71 -5.91
N VAL A 26 13.37 5.28 -7.17
CA VAL A 26 14.63 5.04 -7.87
C VAL A 26 14.70 5.87 -9.14
N THR A 27 15.93 6.21 -9.51
CA THR A 27 16.28 6.83 -10.79
C THR A 27 17.31 5.96 -11.51
N PHE A 28 17.27 5.98 -12.83
CA PHE A 28 18.24 5.28 -13.68
C PHE A 28 19.17 6.29 -14.34
N ALA A 29 20.46 5.96 -14.45
CA ALA A 29 21.42 6.85 -15.10
C ALA A 29 21.02 7.13 -16.56
N GLY A 30 20.97 8.42 -16.93
CA GLY A 30 20.51 8.84 -18.26
C GLY A 30 18.98 8.93 -18.43
N ASP A 31 18.20 8.64 -17.38
CA ASP A 31 16.76 8.81 -17.36
C ASP A 31 16.34 9.98 -16.45
N PRO A 32 15.66 11.01 -16.96
CA PRO A 32 15.15 12.09 -16.12
C PRO A 32 13.92 11.68 -15.27
N ASN A 33 13.32 10.52 -15.54
CA ASN A 33 12.13 10.06 -14.83
C ASN A 33 12.48 9.41 -13.48
N GLN A 34 11.52 9.45 -12.55
CA GLN A 34 11.60 8.80 -11.25
C GLN A 34 10.54 7.71 -11.14
N TYR A 35 10.89 6.61 -10.47
CA TYR A 35 10.05 5.42 -10.43
C TYR A 35 9.83 4.94 -9.00
N VAL A 36 8.59 4.67 -8.65
CA VAL A 36 8.24 4.07 -7.35
C VAL A 36 8.44 2.56 -7.42
N VAL A 37 9.15 2.00 -6.44
CA VAL A 37 9.33 0.55 -6.31
C VAL A 37 8.09 -0.05 -5.65
N ALA A 38 7.36 -0.89 -6.38
CA ALA A 38 6.18 -1.60 -5.87
C ALA A 38 6.56 -2.83 -5.05
N ALA A 39 7.63 -3.53 -5.43
CA ALA A 39 8.17 -4.67 -4.70
C ALA A 39 9.68 -4.81 -4.98
N ALA A 40 10.40 -5.44 -4.07
CA ALA A 40 11.83 -5.72 -4.25
C ALA A 40 12.22 -7.06 -3.62
N THR A 41 13.14 -7.76 -4.27
CA THR A 41 13.92 -8.87 -3.73
C THR A 41 15.39 -8.48 -3.70
N SER A 42 16.29 -9.42 -3.37
CA SER A 42 17.74 -9.17 -3.39
C SER A 42 18.30 -8.87 -4.78
N ASN A 43 17.62 -9.26 -5.85
CA ASN A 43 18.14 -9.23 -7.22
C ASN A 43 17.12 -8.76 -8.27
N LEU A 44 15.96 -8.27 -7.84
CA LEU A 44 14.89 -7.83 -8.72
C LEU A 44 14.07 -6.74 -8.04
N ILE A 45 13.80 -5.65 -8.75
CA ILE A 45 12.78 -4.69 -8.37
C ILE A 45 11.61 -4.73 -9.36
N THR A 46 10.42 -4.55 -8.81
CA THR A 46 9.19 -4.33 -9.58
C THR A 46 8.82 -2.85 -9.47
N LEU A 47 8.78 -2.16 -10.60
CA LEU A 47 8.32 -0.77 -10.68
C LEU A 47 6.79 -0.70 -10.64
N ALA A 48 6.27 0.35 -10.02
CA ALA A 48 4.85 0.68 -10.10
C ALA A 48 4.47 1.04 -11.55
N ALA A 49 3.20 0.83 -11.90
CA ALA A 49 2.68 1.24 -13.20
C ALA A 49 2.92 2.76 -13.42
N PRO A 50 3.26 3.19 -14.64
CA PRO A 50 3.24 2.45 -15.90
C PRO A 50 4.50 1.61 -16.20
N GLY A 51 5.47 1.52 -15.29
CA GLY A 51 6.79 0.95 -15.59
C GLY A 51 7.75 1.99 -16.17
N LEU A 52 8.82 1.53 -16.82
CA LEU A 52 9.80 2.41 -17.47
C LEU A 52 9.16 3.35 -18.49
N ARG A 53 9.65 4.59 -18.56
CA ARG A 53 9.19 5.62 -19.51
C ARG A 53 10.13 5.78 -20.71
N GLN A 54 11.25 5.07 -20.71
CA GLN A 54 12.18 4.97 -21.82
C GLN A 54 12.99 3.68 -21.72
N ASP A 55 13.70 3.34 -22.81
CA ASP A 55 14.65 2.24 -22.84
C ASP A 55 15.83 2.50 -21.90
N LEU A 56 16.36 1.42 -21.30
CA LEU A 56 17.60 1.44 -20.52
C LEU A 56 18.64 0.53 -21.18
N ALA A 57 19.86 1.05 -21.31
CA ALA A 57 21.00 0.25 -21.72
C ALA A 57 21.33 -0.84 -20.68
N ASP A 58 22.07 -1.86 -21.11
CA ASP A 58 22.63 -2.84 -20.17
C ASP A 58 23.52 -2.13 -19.12
N ASP A 59 23.54 -2.69 -17.92
CA ASP A 59 24.30 -2.20 -16.77
C ASP A 59 24.01 -0.74 -16.37
N THR A 60 22.83 -0.22 -16.70
CA THR A 60 22.40 1.11 -16.25
C THR A 60 22.35 1.19 -14.72
N ALA A 61 23.08 2.16 -14.15
CA ALA A 61 23.16 2.35 -12.71
C ALA A 61 21.81 2.81 -12.11
N ILE A 62 21.42 2.16 -11.01
CA ILE A 62 20.21 2.47 -10.24
C ILE A 62 20.62 3.30 -9.02
N THR A 63 19.95 4.43 -8.80
CA THR A 63 20.13 5.26 -7.61
C THR A 63 18.82 5.36 -6.84
N VAL A 64 18.86 5.13 -5.53
CA VAL A 64 17.71 5.32 -4.64
C VAL A 64 17.65 6.79 -4.24
N VAL A 65 16.51 7.43 -4.47
CA VAL A 65 16.23 8.76 -3.93
C VAL A 65 16.16 8.60 -2.40
N GLY A 66 16.95 9.41 -1.69
CA GLY A 66 17.03 9.35 -0.23
C GLY A 66 15.68 9.58 0.46
N SER A 67 15.70 9.64 1.80
CA SER A 67 14.50 9.90 2.58
C SER A 67 13.75 11.16 2.12
N PHE A 68 12.44 11.05 1.94
CA PHE A 68 11.58 12.16 1.53
C PHE A 68 10.28 12.17 2.34
N THR A 69 9.63 13.32 2.41
CA THR A 69 8.26 13.43 2.92
C THR A 69 7.29 13.23 1.75
N ALA A 70 6.54 12.14 1.78
CA ALA A 70 5.58 11.80 0.74
C ALA A 70 4.32 12.65 0.88
N ASN A 71 4.20 13.71 0.08
CA ASN A 71 2.92 14.38 -0.13
C ASN A 71 2.16 13.61 -1.20
N MET A 72 0.85 13.44 -1.05
CA MET A 72 0.03 12.66 -1.98
C MET A 72 -1.06 13.53 -2.57
N ALA A 73 -1.24 13.45 -3.88
CA ALA A 73 -2.38 14.03 -4.57
C ALA A 73 -3.12 12.91 -5.30
N PHE A 74 -4.44 12.86 -5.15
CA PHE A 74 -5.25 11.84 -5.79
C PHE A 74 -6.68 12.33 -6.04
N ASP A 75 -7.31 11.76 -7.06
CA ASP A 75 -8.73 11.97 -7.32
C ASP A 75 -9.60 11.23 -6.29
N ARG A 76 -10.81 11.72 -6.02
CA ARG A 76 -11.73 11.15 -5.02
C ARG A 76 -12.00 9.65 -5.22
N ASN A 77 -11.98 9.16 -6.46
CA ASN A 77 -12.28 7.79 -6.85
C ASN A 77 -11.02 6.92 -7.02
N ALA A 78 -9.81 7.46 -6.78
CA ALA A 78 -8.57 6.71 -6.93
C ALA A 78 -8.41 5.61 -5.86
N PHE A 79 -8.96 5.84 -4.67
CA PHE A 79 -8.92 4.92 -3.54
C PHE A 79 -10.32 4.62 -3.02
N LEU A 80 -10.51 3.38 -2.59
CA LEU A 80 -11.73 2.95 -1.92
C LEU A 80 -11.37 2.34 -0.56
N LEU A 81 -12.03 2.82 0.48
CA LEU A 81 -12.12 2.13 1.77
C LEU A 81 -13.49 1.47 1.82
N ALA A 82 -13.51 0.15 1.98
CA ALA A 82 -14.72 -0.61 2.21
C ALA A 82 -14.68 -1.14 3.65
N SER A 83 -15.79 -0.98 4.36
CA SER A 83 -15.93 -1.44 5.74
C SER A 83 -17.29 -2.08 5.96
N ARG A 84 -17.33 -3.17 6.72
CA ARG A 84 -18.56 -3.85 7.12
C ARG A 84 -18.43 -4.44 8.51
N THR A 85 -19.55 -4.71 9.15
CA THR A 85 -19.58 -5.47 10.40
C THR A 85 -18.97 -6.86 10.18
N PRO A 86 -18.13 -7.35 11.12
CA PRO A 86 -17.60 -8.70 11.05
C PRO A 86 -18.72 -9.74 10.94
N ALA A 87 -18.42 -10.88 10.30
CA ALA A 87 -19.33 -12.00 10.25
C ALA A 87 -19.40 -12.67 11.63
N MET A 88 -20.60 -12.81 12.17
CA MET A 88 -20.84 -13.57 13.40
C MET A 88 -21.03 -15.07 13.08
N PRO A 89 -20.63 -15.97 13.99
CA PRO A 89 -20.86 -17.40 13.82
C PRO A 89 -22.36 -17.74 13.77
N GLU A 90 -22.71 -18.81 13.06
CA GLU A 90 -24.09 -19.32 13.05
C GLU A 90 -24.50 -19.75 14.46
N GLY A 91 -25.64 -19.22 14.94
CA GLY A 91 -26.12 -19.41 16.31
C GLY A 91 -25.69 -18.31 17.29
N GLY A 92 -24.90 -17.33 16.83
CA GLY A 92 -24.39 -16.24 17.67
C GLY A 92 -23.19 -16.68 18.51
N ASP A 93 -22.72 -15.77 19.34
CA ASP A 93 -21.63 -15.99 20.28
C ASP A 93 -22.11 -15.82 21.73
N ASN A 94 -21.17 -15.82 22.69
CA ASN A 94 -21.48 -15.59 24.10
C ASN A 94 -21.51 -14.09 24.46
N ALA A 95 -21.73 -13.19 23.49
CA ALA A 95 -21.85 -11.77 23.79
C ALA A 95 -23.19 -11.51 24.49
N ASP A 96 -23.13 -10.76 25.59
CA ASP A 96 -24.31 -10.29 26.30
C ASP A 96 -25.03 -9.17 25.52
N ASP A 97 -24.28 -8.36 24.79
CA ASP A 97 -24.81 -7.29 23.95
C ASP A 97 -23.88 -7.05 22.75
N VAL A 98 -24.48 -6.73 21.60
CA VAL A 98 -23.80 -6.40 20.36
C VAL A 98 -24.51 -5.23 19.69
N MET A 99 -23.81 -4.10 19.55
CA MET A 99 -24.35 -2.91 18.90
C MET A 99 -23.41 -2.36 17.84
N ASN A 100 -23.98 -1.68 16.85
CA ASN A 100 -23.22 -0.93 15.85
C ASN A 100 -23.13 0.53 16.29
N VAL A 101 -21.90 1.07 16.30
CA VAL A 101 -21.61 2.45 16.66
C VAL A 101 -20.92 3.13 15.49
N THR A 102 -21.39 4.34 15.15
CA THR A 102 -20.80 5.18 14.12
C THR A 102 -19.96 6.27 14.77
N ASP A 103 -18.68 6.35 14.42
CA ASP A 103 -17.82 7.44 14.87
C ASP A 103 -18.24 8.76 14.20
N PRO A 104 -18.54 9.83 14.97
CA PRO A 104 -18.98 11.11 14.40
C PRO A 104 -17.89 11.85 13.62
N ILE A 105 -16.61 11.52 13.80
CA ILE A 105 -15.50 12.19 13.11
C ILE A 105 -15.23 11.52 11.75
N SER A 106 -15.01 10.21 11.74
CA SER A 106 -14.70 9.47 10.51
C SER A 106 -15.93 9.01 9.73
N GLY A 107 -17.09 8.92 10.38
CA GLY A 107 -18.31 8.32 9.82
C GLY A 107 -18.25 6.79 9.67
N ILE A 108 -17.21 6.13 10.17
CA ILE A 108 -17.06 4.68 10.09
C ILE A 108 -17.92 4.00 11.15
N THR A 109 -18.68 3.00 10.73
CA THR A 109 -19.47 2.15 11.63
C THR A 109 -18.71 0.89 11.99
N PHE A 110 -18.55 0.63 13.28
CA PHE A 110 -17.95 -0.58 13.82
C PHE A 110 -18.89 -1.25 14.83
N GLN A 111 -18.67 -2.54 15.04
CA GLN A 111 -19.42 -3.33 15.99
C GLN A 111 -18.74 -3.27 17.36
N ILE A 112 -19.51 -3.12 18.43
CA ILE A 112 -19.07 -3.26 19.81
C ILE A 112 -19.80 -4.45 20.42
N ALA A 113 -19.05 -5.45 20.87
CA ALA A 113 -19.56 -6.61 21.59
C ALA A 113 -19.12 -6.58 23.05
N LEU A 114 -20.03 -6.91 23.96
CA LEU A 114 -19.78 -6.98 25.40
C LEU A 114 -19.85 -8.45 25.85
N TYR A 115 -18.79 -8.91 26.52
CA TYR A 115 -18.75 -10.23 27.15
C TYR A 115 -18.53 -10.07 28.65
N ARG A 116 -19.42 -10.62 29.47
CA ARG A 116 -19.20 -10.72 30.92
C ARG A 116 -18.43 -12.00 31.25
N GLN A 117 -17.33 -11.85 31.95
CA GLN A 117 -16.48 -12.94 32.42
C GLN A 117 -16.39 -12.90 33.95
N TYR A 118 -15.73 -13.90 34.56
CA TYR A 118 -15.62 -13.96 36.02
C TYR A 118 -14.88 -12.74 36.58
N ARG A 119 -15.64 -11.85 37.23
CA ARG A 119 -15.16 -10.56 37.78
C ARG A 119 -14.52 -9.61 36.74
N GLN A 120 -14.87 -9.75 35.46
CA GLN A 120 -14.38 -8.88 34.39
C GLN A 120 -15.46 -8.63 33.34
N VAL A 121 -15.43 -7.45 32.70
CA VAL A 121 -16.18 -7.16 31.48
C VAL A 121 -15.17 -6.94 30.36
N ARG A 122 -15.37 -7.63 29.23
CA ARG A 122 -14.55 -7.49 28.03
C ARG A 122 -15.38 -6.81 26.95
N TYR A 123 -14.86 -5.72 26.40
CA TYR A 123 -15.39 -5.09 25.21
C TYR A 123 -14.53 -5.48 24.02
N GLU A 124 -15.16 -5.87 22.93
CA GLU A 124 -14.51 -6.08 21.64
C GLU A 124 -15.03 -5.05 20.64
N VAL A 125 -14.10 -4.43 19.89
CA VAL A 125 -14.41 -3.52 18.80
C VAL A 125 -14.04 -4.21 17.51
N GLY A 126 -15.04 -4.52 16.70
CA GLY A 126 -14.92 -5.32 15.49
C GLY A 126 -15.26 -4.52 14.23
N LEU A 127 -14.37 -4.57 13.24
CA LEU A 127 -14.61 -4.03 11.91
C LEU A 127 -13.88 -4.87 10.87
N ALA A 128 -14.59 -5.39 9.87
CA ALA A 128 -13.97 -5.96 8.70
C ALA A 128 -13.79 -4.85 7.66
N TRP A 129 -12.54 -4.53 7.31
CA TRP A 129 -12.23 -3.46 6.38
C TRP A 129 -11.17 -3.86 5.35
N GLY A 130 -11.14 -3.13 4.25
CA GLY A 130 -10.12 -3.25 3.23
C GLY A 130 -9.95 -1.93 2.48
N VAL A 131 -8.76 -1.74 1.94
CA VAL A 131 -8.43 -0.60 1.08
C VAL A 131 -7.93 -1.10 -0.27
N SER A 132 -8.25 -0.37 -1.32
CA SER A 132 -7.73 -0.64 -2.65
C SER A 132 -7.54 0.66 -3.43
N SER A 133 -6.44 0.74 -4.19
CA SER A 133 -6.29 1.75 -5.23
C SER A 133 -6.95 1.23 -6.49
N VAL A 134 -8.20 1.65 -6.73
CA VAL A 134 -9.01 1.18 -7.86
C VAL A 134 -8.45 1.70 -9.19
N LYS A 135 -7.87 2.91 -9.16
CA LYS A 135 -7.19 3.50 -10.30
C LYS A 135 -5.89 4.18 -9.86
N PRO A 136 -4.77 3.43 -9.77
CA PRO A 136 -3.49 3.98 -9.31
C PRO A 136 -2.98 5.16 -10.17
N ALA A 137 -3.33 5.18 -11.46
CA ALA A 137 -2.97 6.26 -12.38
C ALA A 137 -3.56 7.63 -12.03
N HIS A 138 -4.55 7.70 -11.14
CA HIS A 138 -5.16 8.95 -10.69
C HIS A 138 -4.64 9.41 -9.31
N GLY A 139 -3.57 8.79 -8.83
CA GLY A 139 -2.82 9.24 -7.68
C GLY A 139 -1.36 9.49 -8.05
N CYS A 140 -0.70 10.42 -7.36
CA CYS A 140 0.72 10.63 -7.47
C CYS A 140 1.35 11.00 -6.12
N LEU A 141 2.66 10.78 -6.03
CA LEU A 141 3.50 11.28 -4.97
C LEU A 141 4.14 12.59 -5.43
N ILE A 142 4.13 13.59 -4.54
CA ILE A 142 4.78 14.88 -4.73
C ILE A 142 5.96 14.92 -3.75
N LEU A 143 7.16 14.92 -4.33
CA LEU A 143 8.41 15.16 -3.62
C LEU A 143 8.51 16.66 -3.40
N GLY A 144 8.44 17.09 -2.13
CA GLY A 144 8.42 18.50 -1.73
C GLY A 144 9.66 19.29 -2.15
#